data_AF-A0A914G7T6-F1
#
_entry.id   AF-A0A914G7T6-F1
#
_cell.length_a   1.000
_cell.length_b   1.000
_cell.length_c   1.000
_cell.angle_alpha   90.00
_cell.angle_beta   90.00
_cell.angle_gamma   90.00
#
_symmetry.space_group_name_H-M   'P 1'
#
loop_
_entity.id
_entity.type
_entity.pdbx_description
1 polymer ?
#
loop_
_entity_poly.entity_id
_entity_poly.type
_entity_poly.pdbx_seq_one_letter_code
_entity_poly.pdbx_strand_id
1 'polypeptide(L)'
;SFYPDQTFKGRAGTNGFDCHEMQEDRPWTYQTDYFGYVGTMHVLIFGLYMKTFYHATRKVYAFTEQLKRRYPLCETWTNIFRDFLNIPSCDKLPSWEAVVTQLKQDLEDFATEDVCAWRRAIDKCNSILRQSVN
;
A
#
# COMPACT_ATOMS: atom_id res chain seq x y z
N SER A 1 21.72 8.93 -15.26
CA SER A 1 21.00 8.09 -16.23
C SER A 1 20.74 6.73 -15.62
N PHE A 2 19.47 6.37 -15.41
CA PHE A 2 19.07 5.00 -15.05
C PHE A 2 18.94 4.18 -16.34
N TYR A 3 19.50 2.97 -16.36
CA TYR A 3 19.43 2.09 -17.53
C TYR A 3 18.04 1.44 -17.60
N PRO A 4 17.27 1.63 -18.70
CA PRO A 4 15.85 1.27 -18.76
C PRO A 4 15.50 -0.22 -18.66
N ASP A 5 16.47 -1.13 -18.55
CA ASP A 5 16.24 -2.59 -18.54
C ASP A 5 16.96 -3.32 -17.39
N GLN A 6 17.38 -2.59 -16.36
CA GLN A 6 18.15 -3.20 -15.27
C GLN A 6 17.20 -3.86 -14.25
N THR A 7 17.32 -5.18 -14.11
CA THR A 7 16.66 -5.95 -13.05
C THR A 7 17.67 -6.35 -11.98
N PHE A 8 17.19 -6.46 -10.75
CA PHE A 8 17.98 -6.85 -9.59
C PHE A 8 17.60 -8.27 -9.16
N LYS A 9 18.57 -8.97 -8.57
CA LYS A 9 18.39 -10.23 -7.85
C LYS A 9 19.15 -10.14 -6.53
N GLY A 10 18.51 -10.60 -5.46
CA GLY A 10 19.04 -10.50 -4.11
C GLY A 10 17.94 -10.16 -3.11
N ARG A 11 18.26 -10.32 -1.82
CA ARG A 11 17.38 -10.02 -0.69
C ARG A 11 18.00 -8.89 0.12
N ALA A 12 17.17 -8.08 0.78
CA ALA A 12 17.66 -7.11 1.76
C ALA A 12 18.12 -7.81 3.06
N GLY A 13 17.66 -9.05 3.30
CA GLY A 13 18.08 -9.87 4.43
C GLY A 13 17.20 -9.71 5.68
N THR A 14 16.11 -8.96 5.54
CA THR A 14 15.10 -8.74 6.58
C THR A 14 13.74 -9.13 6.05
N ASN A 15 13.22 -10.29 6.49
CA ASN A 15 11.99 -10.90 5.95
C ASN A 15 10.75 -9.96 5.91
N GLY A 16 10.70 -8.93 6.76
CA GLY A 16 9.60 -7.97 6.79
C GLY A 16 9.65 -6.88 5.72
N PHE A 17 10.79 -6.69 5.06
CA PHE A 17 11.00 -5.68 4.01
C PHE A 17 11.26 -6.29 2.64
N ASP A 18 11.57 -7.59 2.58
CA ASP A 18 11.74 -8.31 1.33
C ASP A 18 10.38 -8.48 0.64
N CYS A 19 10.23 -7.93 -0.57
CA CYS A 19 9.03 -8.14 -1.39
C CYS A 19 8.93 -9.59 -1.87
N HIS A 20 7.78 -9.99 -2.43
CA HIS A 20 7.55 -11.37 -2.85
C HIS A 20 8.57 -11.87 -3.87
N GLU A 21 8.95 -11.02 -4.82
CA GLU A 21 9.97 -11.33 -5.81
C GLU A 21 11.32 -11.63 -5.17
N MET A 22 11.73 -10.87 -4.15
CA MET A 22 12.98 -11.13 -3.39
C MET A 22 12.91 -12.46 -2.63
N GLN A 23 11.77 -12.75 -2.00
CA GLN A 23 11.56 -13.99 -1.24
C GLN A 23 11.60 -15.23 -2.14
N GLU A 24 11.09 -15.10 -3.38
CA GLU A 24 11.03 -16.17 -4.38
C GLU A 24 12.24 -16.23 -5.33
N ASP A 25 13.27 -15.39 -5.12
CA ASP A 25 14.44 -15.27 -5.99
C ASP A 25 14.10 -14.91 -7.46
N ARG A 26 12.97 -14.19 -7.64
CA ARG A 26 12.56 -13.61 -8.93
C ARG A 26 13.27 -12.26 -9.16
N PRO A 27 13.49 -11.87 -10.44
CA PRO A 27 13.98 -10.54 -10.76
C PRO A 27 12.99 -9.46 -10.30
N TRP A 28 13.51 -8.36 -9.77
CA TRP A 28 12.71 -7.21 -9.33
C TRP A 28 13.36 -5.88 -9.76
N THR A 29 12.56 -4.83 -9.85
CA THR A 29 12.94 -3.44 -10.10
C THR A 29 12.28 -2.54 -9.07
N TYR A 30 11.13 -1.96 -9.39
CA TYR A 30 10.42 -1.03 -8.52
C TYR A 30 9.41 -1.73 -7.58
N GLN A 31 9.19 -3.05 -7.72
CA GLN A 31 8.24 -3.82 -6.90
C GLN A 31 8.48 -3.65 -5.39
N THR A 32 9.74 -3.48 -4.98
CA THR A 32 10.10 -3.24 -3.58
C THR A 32 9.48 -1.95 -3.02
N ASP A 33 9.36 -0.90 -3.84
CA ASP A 33 8.78 0.39 -3.42
C ASP A 33 7.25 0.27 -3.27
N TYR A 34 6.59 -0.48 -4.17
CA TYR A 34 5.17 -0.78 -4.06
C TYR A 34 4.89 -1.62 -2.80
N PHE A 35 5.70 -2.64 -2.53
CA PHE A 35 5.58 -3.44 -1.32
C PHE A 35 5.78 -2.60 -0.05
N GLY A 36 6.80 -1.74 -0.03
CA GLY A 36 7.07 -0.82 1.07
C GLY A 36 5.94 0.19 1.31
N TYR A 37 5.31 0.69 0.25
CA TYR A 37 4.11 1.53 0.36
C TYR A 37 2.95 0.79 1.03
N VAL A 38 2.64 -0.43 0.58
CA VAL A 38 1.56 -1.24 1.20
C VAL A 38 1.89 -1.53 2.66
N GLY A 39 3.14 -1.87 2.98
CA GLY A 39 3.60 -2.08 4.36
C GLY A 39 3.43 -0.83 5.23
N THR A 40 3.75 0.35 4.71
CA THR A 40 3.57 1.63 5.41
C THR A 40 2.09 1.92 5.66
N MET A 41 1.26 1.79 4.63
CA MET A 41 -0.19 1.99 4.76
C MET A 41 -0.83 1.00 5.72
N HIS A 42 -0.36 -0.25 5.74
CA HIS A 42 -0.81 -1.25 6.69
C HIS A 42 -0.54 -0.83 8.15
N VAL A 43 0.64 -0.30 8.45
CA VAL A 43 0.96 0.23 9.77
C VAL A 43 0.05 1.42 10.12
N LEU A 44 -0.21 2.32 9.18
CA LEU A 44 -1.10 3.47 9.40
C LEU A 44 -2.56 3.07 9.68
N ILE A 45 -3.05 2.01 9.01
CA ILE A 45 -4.45 1.57 9.12
C ILE A 45 -4.67 0.64 10.33
N PHE A 46 -3.73 -0.27 10.59
CA PHE A 46 -3.88 -1.34 11.59
C PHE A 46 -3.00 -1.17 12.83
N GLY A 47 -1.98 -0.32 12.79
CA GLY A 47 -1.01 -0.16 13.88
C GLY A 47 -0.04 -1.35 14.04
N LEU A 48 0.03 -2.23 13.04
CA LEU A 48 0.81 -3.47 13.07
C LEU A 48 1.64 -3.60 11.79
N TYR A 49 2.79 -4.26 11.88
CA TYR A 49 3.58 -4.60 10.70
C TYR A 49 2.82 -5.59 9.81
N MET A 50 2.89 -5.35 8.49
CA MET A 50 2.23 -6.19 7.50
C MET A 50 2.78 -7.62 7.53
N LYS A 51 1.88 -8.59 7.54
CA LYS A 51 2.20 -10.01 7.36
C LYS A 51 1.46 -10.54 6.15
N THR A 52 2.21 -11.00 5.17
CA THR A 52 1.67 -11.49 3.90
C THR A 52 1.65 -13.01 3.82
N PHE A 53 0.70 -13.54 3.07
CA PHE A 53 0.61 -14.97 2.75
C PHE A 53 0.20 -15.16 1.28
N TYR A 54 0.54 -16.32 0.72
CA TYR A 54 0.10 -16.71 -0.61
C TYR A 54 -1.24 -17.43 -0.56
N HIS A 55 -2.25 -16.89 -1.22
CA HIS A 55 -3.58 -17.48 -1.32
C HIS A 55 -3.64 -18.49 -2.47
N ALA A 56 -3.31 -19.76 -2.21
CA ALA A 56 -3.18 -20.80 -3.22
C ALA A 56 -4.34 -20.91 -4.23
N THR A 57 -5.60 -20.83 -3.78
CA THR A 57 -6.77 -20.93 -4.66
C THR A 57 -6.91 -19.75 -5.63
N ARG A 58 -6.60 -18.54 -5.18
CA ARG A 58 -6.70 -17.31 -5.97
C ARG A 58 -5.40 -16.98 -6.70
N LYS A 59 -4.31 -17.66 -6.33
CA LYS A 59 -2.94 -17.47 -6.84
C LYS A 59 -2.45 -16.03 -6.69
N VAL A 60 -2.77 -15.39 -5.57
CA VAL A 60 -2.38 -14.01 -5.25
C VAL A 60 -1.82 -13.91 -3.83
N TYR A 61 -0.95 -12.96 -3.59
CA TYR A 61 -0.55 -12.51 -2.27
C TYR A 61 -1.58 -11.58 -1.66
N ALA A 62 -1.77 -11.74 -0.35
CA ALA A 62 -2.61 -10.89 0.49
C ALA A 62 -1.98 -10.75 1.88
N PHE A 63 -2.47 -9.80 2.69
CA PHE A 63 -2.10 -9.68 4.10
C PHE A 63 -3.21 -10.23 5.02
N THR A 64 -2.85 -10.56 6.26
CA THR A 64 -3.71 -11.28 7.21
C THR A 64 -4.91 -10.48 7.70
N GLU A 65 -4.73 -9.19 7.89
CA GLU A 65 -5.73 -8.26 8.38
C GLU A 65 -6.77 -7.98 7.28
N GLN A 66 -8.02 -7.73 7.68
CA GLN A 66 -9.07 -7.36 6.73
C GLN A 66 -9.45 -5.90 6.90
N LEU A 67 -9.50 -5.18 5.79
CA LEU A 67 -10.10 -3.85 5.76
C LEU A 67 -11.59 -3.97 6.13
N LYS A 68 -12.02 -3.20 7.12
CA LYS A 68 -13.42 -3.23 7.55
C LYS A 68 -14.24 -2.46 6.53
N ARG A 69 -15.38 -3.00 6.12
CA ARG A 69 -16.30 -2.36 5.14
C ARG A 69 -16.68 -0.92 5.46
N ARG A 70 -16.66 -0.55 6.74
CA ARG A 70 -16.96 0.81 7.22
C ARG A 70 -15.80 1.80 7.10
N TYR A 71 -14.61 1.36 6.70
CA TYR A 71 -13.47 2.24 6.51
C TYR A 71 -13.67 3.08 5.25
N PRO A 72 -13.36 4.39 5.30
CA PRO A 72 -13.39 5.23 4.11
C PRO A 72 -12.55 4.62 2.99
N LEU A 73 -13.08 4.67 1.78
CA LEU A 73 -12.39 4.20 0.57
C LEU A 73 -11.95 2.72 0.64
N CYS A 74 -12.67 1.88 1.41
CA CYS A 74 -12.31 0.47 1.63
C CYS A 74 -12.08 -0.28 0.31
N GLU A 75 -12.91 -0.03 -0.71
CA GLU A 75 -12.78 -0.67 -2.02
C GLU A 75 -11.54 -0.19 -2.78
N THR A 76 -11.32 1.13 -2.84
CA THR A 76 -10.13 1.75 -3.43
C THR A 76 -8.85 1.19 -2.80
N TRP A 77 -8.77 1.16 -1.47
CA TRP A 77 -7.62 0.58 -0.76
C TRP A 77 -7.44 -0.91 -1.04
N THR A 78 -8.54 -1.68 -1.11
CA THR A 78 -8.47 -3.11 -1.43
C THR A 78 -7.89 -3.34 -2.82
N ASN A 79 -8.29 -2.54 -3.80
CA ASN A 79 -7.79 -2.64 -5.18
C ASN A 79 -6.31 -2.23 -5.26
N ILE A 80 -5.93 -1.09 -4.67
CA ILE A 80 -4.53 -0.63 -4.64
C ILE A 80 -3.62 -1.68 -4.01
N PHE A 81 -3.98 -2.19 -2.82
CA PHE A 81 -3.14 -3.17 -2.13
C PHE A 81 -3.02 -4.48 -2.90
N ARG A 82 -4.11 -4.95 -3.51
CA ARG A 82 -4.07 -6.13 -4.36
C ARG A 82 -3.12 -5.93 -5.53
N ASP A 83 -3.24 -4.82 -6.25
CA ASP A 83 -2.46 -4.59 -7.47
C ASP A 83 -0.97 -4.38 -7.15
N PHE A 84 -0.66 -3.71 -6.04
CA PHE A 84 0.72 -3.44 -5.60
C PHE A 84 1.43 -4.68 -5.04
N LEU A 85 0.70 -5.57 -4.37
CA LEU A 85 1.26 -6.85 -3.88
C LEU A 85 1.37 -7.91 -4.98
N ASN A 86 0.72 -7.73 -6.13
CA ASN A 86 0.60 -8.76 -7.17
C ASN A 86 1.04 -8.27 -8.55
N ILE A 87 2.19 -7.61 -8.61
CA ILE A 87 2.77 -7.10 -9.86
C ILE A 87 3.24 -8.28 -10.73
N PRO A 88 2.71 -8.47 -11.96
CA PRO A 88 2.99 -9.67 -12.74
C PRO A 88 4.44 -9.79 -13.25
N SER A 89 5.07 -8.66 -13.59
CA SER A 89 6.43 -8.62 -14.12
C SER A 89 7.02 -7.20 -14.00
N CYS A 90 8.34 -7.08 -14.21
CA CYS A 90 9.05 -5.79 -14.14
C CYS A 90 8.57 -4.76 -15.18
N ASP A 91 7.95 -5.22 -16.28
CA ASP A 91 7.45 -4.35 -17.36
C ASP A 91 5.97 -3.98 -17.20
N LYS A 92 5.28 -4.55 -16.20
CA LYS A 92 3.84 -4.38 -15.98
C LYS A 92 3.58 -3.72 -14.63
N LEU A 93 4.33 -2.67 -14.34
CA LEU A 93 4.18 -1.90 -13.11
C LEU A 93 2.88 -1.07 -13.13
N PRO A 94 2.10 -1.06 -12.04
CA PRO A 94 0.97 -0.15 -11.89
C PRO A 94 1.42 1.32 -12.04
N SER A 95 0.60 2.18 -12.65
CA SER A 95 0.93 3.60 -12.75
C SER A 95 0.65 4.31 -11.42
N TRP A 96 1.71 4.83 -10.78
CA TRP A 96 1.59 5.70 -9.61
C TRP A 96 0.72 6.92 -9.88
N GLU A 97 0.84 7.52 -11.06
CA GLU A 97 0.04 8.70 -11.43
C GLU A 97 -1.46 8.36 -11.47
N ALA A 98 -1.81 7.22 -12.07
CA ALA A 98 -3.20 6.77 -12.13
C ALA A 98 -3.76 6.49 -10.72
N VAL A 99 -2.97 5.82 -9.87
CA VAL A 99 -3.37 5.51 -8.48
C VAL A 99 -3.55 6.79 -7.66
N VAL A 100 -2.61 7.73 -7.74
CA VAL A 100 -2.70 9.01 -7.01
C VAL A 100 -3.89 9.83 -7.50
N THR A 101 -4.16 9.83 -8.80
CA THR A 101 -5.30 10.53 -9.39
C THR A 101 -6.62 9.93 -8.90
N GLN A 102 -6.76 8.60 -8.94
CA GLN A 102 -7.95 7.92 -8.43
C GLN A 102 -8.16 8.18 -6.94
N LEU A 103 -7.10 8.05 -6.13
CA LEU A 103 -7.19 8.25 -4.69
C LEU A 103 -7.58 9.68 -4.33
N LYS A 104 -7.08 10.68 -5.08
CA LYS A 104 -7.49 12.08 -4.91
C LYS A 104 -8.97 12.27 -5.19
N GLN A 105 -9.44 11.75 -6.33
CA GLN A 105 -10.85 11.86 -6.72
C GLN A 105 -11.75 11.22 -5.65
N ASP A 106 -11.45 9.98 -5.25
CA ASP A 106 -12.22 9.25 -4.25
C ASP A 106 -12.23 9.97 -2.89
N LEU A 107 -11.11 10.57 -2.50
CA LEU A 107 -10.99 11.31 -1.26
C LEU A 107 -11.79 12.62 -1.31
N GLU A 108 -11.76 13.34 -2.42
CA GLU A 108 -12.56 14.55 -2.64
C GLU A 108 -14.06 14.23 -2.58
N ASP A 109 -14.49 13.17 -3.26
CA ASP A 109 -15.88 12.71 -3.24
C ASP A 109 -16.31 12.36 -1.81
N PHE A 110 -15.54 11.54 -1.09
CA PHE A 110 -15.80 11.22 0.32
C PHE A 110 -15.85 12.46 1.22
N ALA A 111 -14.93 13.41 1.03
CA ALA A 111 -14.87 14.62 1.84
C ALA A 111 -16.08 15.54 1.60
N THR A 112 -16.65 15.52 0.39
CA THR A 112 -17.88 16.26 0.09
C THR A 112 -19.14 15.59 0.65
N GLU A 113 -19.17 14.26 0.69
CA GLU A 113 -20.30 13.50 1.24
C GLU A 113 -20.42 13.59 2.77
N ASP A 114 -19.29 13.53 3.50
CA ASP A 114 -19.26 13.65 4.97
C ASP A 114 -18.21 14.66 5.47
N VAL A 115 -18.45 15.93 5.12
CA VAL A 115 -17.61 17.07 5.52
C VAL A 115 -17.39 17.12 7.03
N CYS A 116 -18.40 16.76 7.84
CA CYS A 116 -18.33 16.82 9.29
C CYS A 116 -17.42 15.73 9.86
N ALA A 117 -17.53 14.47 9.40
CA ALA A 117 -16.62 13.41 9.82
C ALA A 117 -15.19 13.71 9.38
N TRP A 118 -14.99 14.21 8.17
CA TRP A 118 -13.68 14.59 7.66
C TRP A 118 -13.01 15.69 8.51
N ARG A 119 -13.72 16.79 8.80
CA ARG A 119 -13.21 17.86 9.67
C ARG A 119 -12.84 17.34 11.07
N ARG A 120 -13.74 16.55 11.69
CA ARG A 120 -13.47 15.95 13.01
C ARG A 120 -12.23 15.05 13.00
N ALA A 121 -12.03 14.28 11.94
CA ALA A 121 -10.85 13.42 11.79
C ALA A 121 -9.55 14.25 11.69
N ILE A 122 -9.56 15.32 10.87
CA ILE A 122 -8.43 16.25 10.73
C ILE A 122 -8.10 16.92 12.07
N ASP A 123 -9.11 17.47 12.76
CA ASP A 123 -8.92 18.17 14.03
C ASP A 123 -8.34 17.25 15.09
N LYS A 124 -8.81 15.99 15.14
CA LYS A 124 -8.28 14.97 16.04
C LYS A 124 -6.84 14.59 15.71
N CYS A 125 -6.51 14.43 14.42
CA CYS A 125 -5.14 14.13 14.01
C CYS A 125 -4.19 15.28 14.39
N ASN A 126 -4.57 16.52 14.08
CA ASN A 126 -3.80 17.71 14.40
C ASN A 126 -3.61 17.91 15.91
N SER A 127 -4.62 17.61 16.73
CA SER A 127 -4.48 17.75 18.19
C SER A 127 -3.49 16.74 18.77
N ILE A 128 -3.49 15.49 18.29
CA ILE A 128 -2.52 14.47 18.69
C ILE A 128 -1.10 14.90 18.30
N LEU A 129 -0.91 15.36 17.06
CA LEU A 129 0.41 15.79 16.57
C LEU A 129 0.97 16.98 17.37
N ARG A 130 0.12 17.89 17.84
CA ARG A 130 0.53 19.02 18.69
C ARG A 130 0.89 18.60 20.11
N GLN A 131 0.32 17.51 20.62
CA GLN A 131 0.63 16.99 21.96
C GLN A 131 1.97 16.24 21.99
N SER A 132 2.42 15.65 20.88
CA SER A 132 3.71 14.94 20.79
C SER A 132 4.94 15.84 20.63
N VAL A 133 4.77 17.16 20.57
CA VAL A 133 5.86 18.16 20.39
C VAL A 133 6.17 18.92 21.69
N ASN A 134 5.48 18.60 22.79
CA ASN A 134 5.78 19.09 24.15
C ASN A 134 6.19 17.93 25.05
#